data_AF-A0A1F2SAG4-F1
#
_entry.id   AF-A0A1F2SAG4-F1
#
_cell.length_a   1.000
_cell.length_b   1.000
_cell.length_c   1.000
_cell.angle_alpha   90.00
_cell.angle_beta   90.00
_cell.angle_gamma   90.00
#
_symmetry.space_group_name_H-M   'P 1'
#
loop_
_entity.id
_entity.type
_entity.pdbx_description
1 polymer ?
#
loop_
_entity_poly.entity_id
_entity_poly.type
_entity_poly.pdbx_seq_one_letter_code
_entity_poly.pdbx_strand_id
1 'polypeptide(L)'
;MAPLTPEERDRYCDEAAEIAVALGARPDAVPRAWSANAEYLTFTYASGAVAVSPQARELAATVLAPPLAWAAGPLASMNRVVTLGLLPPPIREQYGWTWDARDEARLTGTLRRLRALRRVLPRRAAWWPEARRIV
;
A
#
# COMPACT_ATOMS: atom_id res chain seq x y z
N MET A 1 -6.56 -0.86 16.68
CA MET A 1 -6.54 0.29 15.75
C MET A 1 -7.96 0.51 15.30
N ALA A 2 -8.53 1.63 15.70
CA ALA A 2 -9.80 2.10 15.17
C ALA A 2 -9.57 2.66 13.75
N PRO A 3 -10.61 2.73 12.90
CA PRO A 3 -10.55 3.46 11.64
C PRO A 3 -10.29 4.96 11.87
N LEU A 4 -9.64 5.62 10.91
CA LEU A 4 -9.48 7.08 10.93
C LEU A 4 -10.83 7.77 10.74
N THR A 5 -11.06 8.84 11.50
CA THR A 5 -12.21 9.73 11.31
C THR A 5 -12.09 10.49 9.99
N PRO A 6 -13.19 11.06 9.45
CA PRO A 6 -13.11 11.91 8.26
C PRO A 6 -12.09 13.05 8.40
N GLU A 7 -12.08 13.72 9.56
CA GLU A 7 -11.18 14.85 9.85
C GLU A 7 -9.72 14.42 9.92
N GLU A 8 -9.44 13.23 10.47
CA GLU A 8 -8.09 12.66 10.48
C GLU A 8 -7.60 12.32 9.07
N ARG A 9 -8.49 11.89 8.17
CA ARG A 9 -8.13 11.61 6.77
C ARG A 9 -7.82 12.89 6.00
N ASP A 10 -8.64 13.92 6.18
CA ASP A 10 -8.41 15.21 5.54
C ASP A 10 -7.10 15.83 6.05
N ARG A 11 -6.85 15.77 7.37
CA ARG A 11 -5.57 16.22 7.94
C ARG A 11 -4.39 15.47 7.34
N TYR A 12 -4.48 14.15 7.21
CA TYR A 12 -3.42 13.35 6.59
C TYR A 12 -3.15 13.79 5.13
N CYS A 13 -4.20 14.06 4.35
CA CYS A 13 -4.05 14.55 2.98
C CYS A 13 -3.39 15.92 2.92
N ASP A 14 -3.78 16.85 3.80
CA ASP A 14 -3.20 18.19 3.84
C ASP A 14 -1.71 18.15 4.26
N GLU A 15 -1.37 17.39 5.30
CA GLU A 15 0.02 17.20 5.74
C GLU A 15 0.88 16.53 4.66
N ALA A 16 0.34 15.54 3.94
CA ALA A 16 1.04 14.86 2.86
C ALA A 16 1.22 15.76 1.62
N ALA A 17 0.33 16.73 1.40
CA ALA A 17 0.40 17.63 0.26
C ALA A 17 1.66 18.49 0.27
N GLU A 18 2.07 18.95 1.45
CA GLU A 18 3.32 19.71 1.62
C GLU A 18 4.55 18.89 1.20
N ILE A 19 4.57 17.59 1.53
CA ILE A 19 5.64 16.68 1.12
C ILE A 19 5.64 16.52 -0.40
N ALA A 20 4.48 16.34 -1.02
CA ALA A 20 4.38 16.21 -2.47
C ALA A 20 4.88 17.46 -3.20
N VAL A 21 4.53 18.65 -2.72
CA VAL A 21 5.01 19.93 -3.28
C VAL A 21 6.51 20.08 -3.11
N ALA A 22 7.06 19.75 -1.93
CA ALA A 22 8.51 19.76 -1.70
C ALA A 22 9.27 18.78 -2.61
N LEU A 23 8.63 17.70 -3.05
CA LEU A 23 9.17 16.74 -4.03
C LEU A 23 8.94 17.17 -5.49
N GLY A 24 8.39 18.36 -5.74
CA GLY A 24 8.24 18.96 -7.06
C GLY A 24 6.85 18.81 -7.69
N ALA A 25 5.84 18.34 -6.95
CA ALA A 25 4.47 18.37 -7.44
C ALA A 25 3.97 19.81 -7.58
N ARG A 26 3.13 20.05 -8.60
CA ARG A 26 2.48 21.34 -8.79
C ARG A 26 1.47 21.60 -7.66
N PRO A 27 1.54 22.72 -6.92
CA PRO A 27 0.66 22.97 -5.77
C PRO A 27 -0.84 22.90 -6.07
N ASP A 28 -1.24 23.34 -7.27
CA ASP A 28 -2.63 23.33 -7.73
C ASP A 28 -3.14 21.93 -8.12
N ALA A 29 -2.24 20.96 -8.30
CA ALA A 29 -2.57 19.59 -8.70
C ALA A 29 -2.61 18.60 -7.53
N VAL A 30 -2.15 18.99 -6.33
CA VAL A 30 -2.08 18.09 -5.18
C VAL A 30 -3.38 18.17 -4.36
N PRO A 31 -4.13 17.07 -4.22
CA PRO A 31 -5.36 17.05 -3.44
C PRO A 31 -5.05 17.16 -1.94
N ARG A 32 -5.72 18.08 -1.25
CA ARG A 32 -5.58 18.32 0.20
C ARG A 32 -6.70 17.73 1.07
N ALA A 33 -7.77 17.25 0.44
CA ALA A 33 -8.89 16.59 1.12
C ALA A 33 -9.00 15.14 0.65
N TRP A 34 -9.54 14.27 1.51
CA TRP A 34 -9.68 12.85 1.25
C TRP A 34 -10.55 12.56 0.01
N SER A 35 -11.67 13.27 -0.14
CA SER A 35 -12.56 13.14 -1.30
C SER A 35 -11.86 13.51 -2.61
N ALA A 36 -11.19 14.67 -2.64
CA ALA A 36 -10.43 15.12 -3.80
C ALA A 36 -9.31 14.14 -4.16
N ASN A 37 -8.64 13.56 -3.17
CA ASN A 37 -7.60 12.55 -3.42
C ASN A 37 -8.18 11.25 -3.98
N ALA A 38 -9.34 10.80 -3.48
CA ALA A 38 -10.02 9.62 -4.00
C ALA A 38 -10.49 9.83 -5.46
N GLU A 39 -10.99 11.02 -5.79
CA GLU A 39 -11.36 11.41 -7.15
C GLU A 39 -10.15 11.47 -8.07
N TYR A 40 -9.06 12.12 -7.63
CA TYR A 40 -7.80 12.18 -8.36
C TYR A 40 -7.26 10.78 -8.68
N LEU A 41 -7.23 9.87 -7.71
CA LEU A 41 -6.75 8.51 -7.90
C LEU A 41 -7.66 7.72 -8.87
N THR A 42 -8.98 7.82 -8.70
CA THR A 42 -9.94 7.17 -9.59
C THR A 42 -9.75 7.64 -11.03
N PHE A 43 -9.65 8.94 -11.24
CA PHE A 43 -9.39 9.53 -12.55
C PHE A 43 -8.04 9.09 -13.11
N THR A 44 -6.98 9.14 -12.31
CA THR A 44 -5.62 8.77 -12.75
C THR A 44 -5.55 7.32 -13.21
N TYR A 45 -6.13 6.39 -12.46
CA TYR A 45 -6.17 4.98 -12.88
C TYR A 45 -7.04 4.76 -14.12
N ALA A 46 -8.18 5.44 -14.24
CA ALA A 46 -9.06 5.33 -15.40
C ALA A 46 -8.46 5.95 -16.68
N SER A 47 -7.64 7.00 -16.53
CA SER A 47 -7.00 7.70 -17.66
C SER A 47 -5.92 6.88 -18.38
N GLY A 48 -5.44 5.80 -17.77
CA GLY A 48 -4.30 5.03 -18.28
C GLY A 48 -2.94 5.71 -18.09
N ALA A 49 -2.89 6.87 -17.41
CA ALA A 49 -1.64 7.55 -17.05
C ALA A 49 -0.72 6.66 -16.19
N VAL A 50 -1.31 5.76 -15.39
CA VAL A 50 -0.60 4.70 -14.68
C VAL A 50 -0.82 3.39 -15.40
N ALA A 51 0.22 2.89 -16.05
CA ALA A 51 0.20 1.62 -16.77
C ALA A 51 1.46 0.78 -16.48
N VAL A 52 1.31 -0.54 -16.54
CA VAL A 52 2.40 -1.48 -16.31
C VAL A 52 3.25 -1.61 -17.57
N SER A 53 4.46 -1.06 -17.52
CA SER A 53 5.48 -1.21 -18.57
C SER A 53 6.20 -2.55 -18.49
N PRO A 54 6.93 -2.97 -19.55
CA PRO A 54 7.83 -4.12 -19.49
C PRO A 54 8.82 -4.03 -18.31
N GLN A 55 9.41 -2.85 -18.09
CA GLN A 55 10.33 -2.60 -16.98
C GLN A 55 9.65 -2.78 -15.62
N ALA A 56 8.39 -2.35 -15.47
CA ALA A 56 7.63 -2.58 -14.25
C ALA A 56 7.40 -4.08 -14.00
N ARG A 57 7.19 -4.89 -15.05
CA ARG A 57 7.06 -6.36 -14.91
C ARG A 57 8.36 -7.01 -14.47
N GLU A 58 9.51 -6.54 -14.96
CA GLU A 58 10.82 -7.02 -14.51
C GLU A 58 11.03 -6.70 -13.02
N LEU A 59 10.75 -5.46 -12.60
CA LEU A 59 10.86 -5.04 -11.21
C LEU A 59 9.91 -5.80 -10.28
N ALA A 60 8.69 -6.11 -10.76
CA ALA A 60 7.71 -6.86 -10.00
C ALA A 60 8.23 -8.25 -9.59
N ALA A 61 9.04 -8.92 -10.42
CA ALA A 61 9.63 -10.20 -10.08
C ALA A 61 10.52 -10.08 -8.83
N THR A 62 11.34 -9.03 -8.75
CA THR A 62 12.20 -8.76 -7.60
C THR A 62 11.42 -8.35 -6.36
N VAL A 63 10.35 -7.55 -6.51
CA VAL A 63 9.52 -7.09 -5.37
C VAL A 63 8.75 -8.27 -4.74
N LEU A 64 8.25 -9.18 -5.57
CA LEU A 64 7.45 -10.31 -5.08
C LEU A 64 8.28 -11.51 -4.62
N ALA A 65 9.47 -11.68 -5.19
CA ALA A 65 10.41 -12.73 -4.84
C ALA A 65 11.80 -12.13 -4.60
N PRO A 66 11.99 -11.37 -3.51
CA PRO A 66 13.29 -10.82 -3.18
C PRO A 66 14.33 -11.94 -2.98
N PRO A 67 15.64 -11.64 -3.14
CA PRO A 67 16.70 -12.61 -2.84
C PRO A 67 16.49 -13.19 -1.43
N LEU A 68 16.59 -14.52 -1.29
CA LEU A 68 16.28 -15.30 -0.06
C LEU A 68 14.79 -15.44 0.30
N ALA A 69 13.84 -15.13 -0.61
CA ALA A 69 12.41 -15.41 -0.37
C ALA A 69 12.13 -16.88 0.00
N TRP A 70 12.93 -17.83 -0.51
CA TRP A 70 12.84 -19.25 -0.14
C TRP A 70 13.14 -19.50 1.35
N ALA A 71 14.04 -18.73 1.96
CA ALA A 71 14.38 -18.82 3.37
C ALA A 71 13.31 -18.17 4.27
N ALA A 72 12.48 -17.29 3.72
CA ALA A 72 11.39 -16.61 4.43
C ALA A 72 10.11 -17.47 4.57
N GLY A 73 10.05 -18.64 3.92
CA GLY A 73 8.94 -19.59 4.04
C GLY A 73 7.55 -18.94 3.82
N PRO A 74 6.59 -19.10 4.75
CA PRO A 74 5.25 -18.55 4.58
C PRO A 74 5.20 -17.01 4.49
N LEU A 75 6.22 -16.29 5.00
CA LEU A 75 6.28 -14.84 4.93
C LEU A 75 6.43 -14.35 3.48
N ALA A 76 7.08 -15.11 2.61
CA ALA A 76 7.18 -14.78 1.19
C ALA A 76 5.81 -14.80 0.49
N SER A 77 4.99 -15.81 0.82
CA SER A 77 3.61 -15.90 0.31
C SER A 77 2.73 -14.76 0.85
N MET A 78 2.87 -14.42 2.13
CA MET A 78 2.17 -13.29 2.74
C MET A 78 2.57 -11.95 2.10
N ASN A 79 3.87 -11.73 1.85
CA ASN A 79 4.37 -10.56 1.14
C ASN A 79 3.69 -10.44 -0.23
N ARG A 80 3.74 -11.52 -1.04
CA ARG A 80 3.13 -11.53 -2.36
C ARG A 80 1.64 -11.21 -2.29
N VAL A 81 0.86 -11.91 -1.47
CA VAL A 81 -0.59 -11.66 -1.37
C VAL A 81 -0.91 -10.23 -0.94
N VAL A 82 -0.15 -9.65 0.00
CA VAL A 82 -0.37 -8.26 0.44
C VAL A 82 0.00 -7.28 -0.67
N THR A 83 1.16 -7.43 -1.30
CA THR A 83 1.59 -6.55 -2.39
C THR A 83 0.60 -6.56 -3.55
N LEU A 84 0.10 -7.74 -3.94
CA LEU A 84 -0.87 -7.87 -5.03
C LEU A 84 -2.26 -7.38 -4.64
N GLY A 85 -2.68 -7.73 -3.43
CA GLY A 85 -4.01 -7.43 -2.91
C GLY A 85 -4.27 -5.94 -2.72
N LEU A 86 -3.23 -5.15 -2.50
CA LEU A 86 -3.34 -3.69 -2.35
C LEU A 86 -3.37 -2.93 -3.68
N LEU A 87 -3.06 -3.58 -4.80
CA LEU A 87 -3.18 -2.95 -6.12
C LEU A 87 -4.65 -2.84 -6.55
N PRO A 88 -5.05 -1.75 -7.22
CA PRO A 88 -6.34 -1.68 -7.90
C PRO A 88 -6.49 -2.81 -8.94
N PRO A 89 -7.69 -3.37 -9.14
CA PRO A 89 -7.95 -4.42 -10.13
C PRO A 89 -7.34 -4.16 -11.52
N PRO A 90 -7.52 -2.99 -12.16
CA PRO A 90 -6.99 -2.78 -13.51
C PRO A 90 -5.46 -2.82 -13.58
N ILE A 91 -4.76 -2.40 -12.51
CA ILE A 91 -3.29 -2.44 -12.46
C ILE A 91 -2.82 -3.88 -12.26
N ARG A 92 -3.50 -4.64 -11.40
CA ARG A 92 -3.18 -6.05 -11.16
C ARG A 92 -3.31 -6.90 -12.42
N GLU A 93 -4.35 -6.66 -13.21
CA GLU A 93 -4.58 -7.33 -14.49
C GLU A 93 -3.47 -7.00 -15.51
N GLN A 94 -2.97 -5.77 -15.55
CA GLN A 94 -1.87 -5.39 -16.44
C GLN A 94 -0.52 -6.07 -16.08
N TYR A 95 -0.34 -6.47 -14.82
CA TYR A 95 0.76 -7.35 -14.40
C TYR A 95 0.57 -8.81 -14.81
N GLY A 96 -0.60 -9.18 -15.38
CA GLY A 96 -0.92 -10.54 -15.81
C GLY A 96 -1.33 -11.46 -14.66
N TRP A 97 -1.74 -10.91 -13.51
CA TRP A 97 -2.16 -11.72 -12.37
C TRP A 97 -3.66 -11.79 -12.25
N THR A 98 -4.18 -13.01 -12.35
CA THR A 98 -5.58 -13.32 -12.02
C THR A 98 -5.78 -13.21 -10.51
N TRP A 99 -6.87 -12.57 -10.10
CA TRP A 99 -7.26 -12.48 -8.68
C TRP A 99 -8.62 -13.12 -8.49
N ASP A 100 -8.66 -14.17 -7.68
CA ASP A 100 -9.89 -14.90 -7.40
C ASP A 100 -10.38 -14.69 -5.96
N ALA A 101 -11.51 -15.29 -5.63
CA ALA A 101 -12.08 -15.23 -4.28
C ALA A 101 -11.18 -15.87 -3.21
N ARG A 102 -10.30 -16.82 -3.58
CA ARG A 102 -9.38 -17.46 -2.64
C ARG A 102 -8.24 -16.51 -2.30
N ASP A 103 -7.74 -15.75 -3.26
CA ASP A 103 -6.73 -14.73 -3.04
C ASP A 103 -7.28 -13.57 -2.19
N GLU A 104 -8.53 -13.16 -2.42
CA GLU A 104 -9.21 -12.18 -1.57
C GLU A 104 -9.37 -12.68 -0.12
N ALA A 105 -9.76 -13.94 0.06
CA ALA A 105 -9.85 -14.56 1.39
C ALA A 105 -8.47 -14.66 2.08
N ARG A 106 -7.41 -14.99 1.31
CA ARG A 106 -6.03 -15.01 1.82
C ARG A 106 -5.56 -13.64 2.24
N LEU A 107 -5.85 -12.59 1.46
CA LEU A 107 -5.52 -11.21 1.82
C LEU A 107 -6.24 -10.80 3.10
N THR A 108 -7.55 -10.97 3.14
CA THR A 108 -8.37 -10.62 4.31
C THR A 108 -7.90 -11.37 5.56
N GLY A 109 -7.64 -12.68 5.46
CA GLY A 109 -7.10 -13.48 6.54
C GLY A 109 -5.72 -13.00 7.00
N THR A 110 -4.82 -12.69 6.06
CA THR A 110 -3.48 -12.16 6.35
C THR A 110 -3.55 -10.82 7.08
N LEU A 111 -4.35 -9.87 6.60
CA LEU A 111 -4.54 -8.57 7.23
C LEU A 111 -5.16 -8.69 8.63
N ARG A 112 -6.10 -9.61 8.84
CA ARG A 112 -6.68 -9.88 10.17
C ARG A 112 -5.61 -10.41 11.15
N ARG A 113 -4.78 -11.36 10.71
CA ARG A 113 -3.66 -11.89 11.52
C ARG A 113 -2.66 -10.81 11.87
N LEU A 114 -2.25 -9.98 10.90
CA LEU A 114 -1.32 -8.87 11.13
C LEU A 114 -1.89 -7.86 12.14
N ARG A 115 -3.19 -7.51 12.03
CA ARG A 115 -3.86 -6.62 12.98
C ARG A 115 -3.95 -7.22 14.39
N ALA A 116 -4.21 -8.52 14.50
CA ALA A 116 -4.23 -9.21 15.79
C ALA A 116 -2.83 -9.26 16.42
N LEU A 117 -1.82 -9.64 15.65
CA LEU A 117 -0.42 -9.71 16.09
C LEU A 117 0.07 -8.33 16.55
N ARG A 118 -0.28 -7.26 15.84
CA ARG A 118 0.07 -5.88 16.20
C ARG A 118 -0.51 -5.42 17.54
N ARG A 119 -1.64 -5.98 18.00
CA ARG A 119 -2.25 -5.66 19.30
C ARG A 119 -1.51 -6.30 20.46
N VAL A 120 -0.86 -7.44 20.24
CA VAL A 120 -0.16 -8.20 21.30
C VAL A 120 1.36 -7.99 21.29
N LEU A 121 1.93 -7.56 20.16
CA LEU A 121 3.37 -7.28 20.05
C LEU A 121 3.79 -6.14 20.99
N PRO A 122 4.85 -6.32 21.79
CA PRO A 122 5.38 -5.25 22.63
C PRO A 122 5.92 -4.11 21.77
N ARG A 123 5.90 -2.87 22.29
CA ARG A 123 6.36 -1.66 21.59
C ARG A 123 7.75 -1.82 20.95
N ARG A 124 8.66 -2.57 21.57
CA ARG A 124 10.01 -2.85 21.03
C ARG A 124 10.01 -3.57 19.69
N ALA A 125 9.04 -4.46 19.46
CA ALA A 125 8.90 -5.20 18.21
C ALA A 125 7.90 -4.52 17.26
N ALA A 126 6.88 -3.86 17.80
CA ALA A 126 5.83 -3.24 17.02
C ALA A 126 6.21 -1.87 16.44
N TRP A 127 7.16 -1.17 17.07
CA TRP A 127 7.56 0.19 16.68
C TRP A 127 8.96 0.18 16.10
N TRP A 128 9.10 0.91 15.00
CA TRP A 128 10.38 1.24 14.41
C TRP A 128 11.29 1.92 15.44
N PRO A 129 12.61 1.63 15.48
CA PRO A 129 13.51 2.16 16.51
C PRO A 129 13.45 3.67 16.71
N GLU A 130 13.38 4.43 15.64
CA GLU A 130 13.28 5.90 15.64
C GLU A 130 11.95 6.36 16.23
N ALA A 131 10.84 5.68 15.94
CA ALA A 131 9.53 5.99 16.52
C ALA A 131 9.49 5.77 18.04
N ARG A 132 10.36 4.92 18.59
CA ARG A 132 10.49 4.74 20.05
C ARG A 132 11.22 5.88 20.75
N ARG A 133 11.92 6.72 20.02
CA ARG A 133 12.71 7.84 20.60
C ARG A 133 11.88 9.11 20.81
N ILE A 134 10.73 9.21 20.12
CA ILE A 134 9.90 10.42 20.05
C ILE A 134 8.66 10.30 20.96
N VAL A 135 8.43 9.12 21.56
CA VAL A 135 7.28 8.84 22.45
C VAL A 135 7.78 8.38 23.81
#